data_AF-A0A932M1T3-F1
#
_entry.id   AF-A0A932M1T3-F1
#
_cell.length_a   1.000
_cell.length_b   1.000
_cell.length_c   1.000
_cell.angle_alpha   90.00
_cell.angle_beta   90.00
_cell.angle_gamma   90.00
#
_symmetry.space_group_name_H-M   'P 1'
#
loop_
_entity.id
_entity.type
_entity.pdbx_description
1 polymer ?
#
loop_
_entity_poly.entity_id
_entity_poly.type
_entity_poly.pdbx_seq_one_letter_code
_entity_poly.pdbx_strand_id
1 'polypeptide(L)'
;MSTEDKVRLHPGYALQVADLMAPVEIAEDFTLGDLCRIIDHFEEMDRETFSALLQCPLEPFLEECLRPRDAGTEPGSDLHYIRLFWECEYDLRTETRWPPVTSLWLHVDGVGDIWEDHQPGGRFYEEGRDCSQCNRYAVEMTPLYALRHLPLRIDPVMTVRPSLTLESRHTPLDIPAPDVTLLQLIHALFWELSFFGTPEERDATRDELRQQVKRIDAGEERLIPLEEFRKKLDEETS
;
A
#
# COMPACT_ATOMS: atom_id res chain seq x y z
N MET A 1 8.08 -29.87 11.02
CA MET A 1 8.34 -28.87 9.97
C MET A 1 9.69 -28.27 10.32
N SER A 2 10.71 -28.46 9.49
CA SER A 2 11.97 -27.76 9.72
C SER A 2 11.68 -26.27 9.66
N THR A 3 12.10 -25.52 10.67
CA THR A 3 12.26 -24.08 10.58
C THR A 3 13.13 -23.81 9.35
N GLU A 4 12.51 -23.43 8.24
CA GLU A 4 13.26 -22.80 7.16
C GLU A 4 13.96 -21.59 7.77
N ASP A 5 15.25 -21.45 7.49
CA ASP A 5 16.05 -20.33 7.96
C ASP A 5 15.44 -19.05 7.37
N LYS A 6 14.73 -18.29 8.21
CA LYS A 6 14.18 -16.99 7.81
C LYS A 6 15.29 -15.96 7.76
N VAL A 7 15.24 -15.10 6.76
CA VAL A 7 16.08 -13.90 6.68
C VAL A 7 15.52 -12.88 7.66
N ARG A 8 16.32 -12.51 8.66
CA ARG A 8 15.94 -11.48 9.62
C ARG A 8 16.44 -10.12 9.16
N LEU A 9 15.52 -9.28 8.71
CA LEU A 9 15.81 -7.90 8.33
C LEU A 9 16.01 -7.03 9.58
N HIS A 10 17.11 -6.31 9.61
CA HIS A 10 17.47 -5.36 10.65
C HIS A 10 18.25 -4.18 10.03
N PRO A 11 18.40 -3.05 10.74
CA PRO A 11 19.22 -1.95 10.23
C PRO A 11 20.65 -2.43 9.92
N GLY A 12 21.12 -2.16 8.69
CA GLY A 12 22.43 -2.57 8.21
C GLY A 12 22.53 -4.03 7.73
N TYR A 13 21.41 -4.73 7.54
CA TYR A 13 21.39 -6.01 6.84
C TYR A 13 22.03 -5.90 5.45
N ALA A 14 22.80 -6.91 5.02
CA ALA A 14 23.44 -6.93 3.71
C ALA A 14 22.65 -7.86 2.77
N LEU A 15 22.01 -7.30 1.75
CA LEU A 15 21.20 -8.05 0.80
C LEU A 15 22.05 -8.96 -0.08
N GLN A 16 21.67 -10.23 -0.17
CA GLN A 16 22.24 -11.18 -1.13
C GLN A 16 21.15 -11.68 -2.10
N VAL A 17 21.53 -12.02 -3.33
CA VAL A 17 20.59 -12.58 -4.32
C VAL A 17 19.92 -13.85 -3.79
N ALA A 18 20.66 -14.66 -3.03
CA ALA A 18 20.15 -15.89 -2.44
C ALA A 18 18.98 -15.68 -1.46
N ASP A 19 18.91 -14.49 -0.84
CA ASP A 19 17.90 -14.15 0.16
C ASP A 19 16.56 -13.75 -0.45
N LEU A 20 16.53 -13.39 -1.74
CA LEU A 20 15.34 -12.86 -2.41
C LEU A 20 14.15 -13.82 -2.33
N MET A 21 14.40 -15.13 -2.32
CA MET A 21 13.37 -16.16 -2.24
C MET A 21 13.15 -16.70 -0.82
N ALA A 22 13.93 -16.26 0.17
CA ALA A 22 13.81 -16.71 1.53
C ALA A 22 12.66 -16.00 2.26
N PRO A 23 11.91 -16.71 3.14
CA PRO A 23 10.97 -16.08 4.06
C PRO A 23 11.64 -15.04 4.94
N VAL A 24 10.95 -13.94 5.24
CA VAL A 24 11.50 -12.84 6.06
C VAL A 24 10.85 -12.72 7.42
N GLU A 25 11.64 -12.24 8.36
CA GLU A 25 11.22 -11.70 9.66
C GLU A 25 11.74 -10.27 9.76
N ILE A 26 10.89 -9.31 10.13
CA ILE A 26 11.26 -7.89 10.23
C ILE A 26 11.51 -7.52 11.69
N ALA A 27 12.70 -6.99 12.00
CA ALA A 27 12.99 -6.44 13.32
C ALA A 27 12.08 -5.26 13.66
N GLU A 28 11.77 -5.08 14.95
CA GLU A 28 10.82 -4.04 15.39
C GLU A 28 11.24 -2.62 14.99
N ASP A 29 12.53 -2.34 14.92
CA ASP A 29 13.09 -1.03 14.59
C ASP A 29 13.41 -0.84 13.09
N PHE A 30 13.15 -1.84 12.25
CA PHE A 30 13.44 -1.78 10.82
C PHE A 30 12.46 -0.87 10.07
N THR A 31 12.98 0.15 9.38
CA THR A 31 12.16 1.15 8.68
C THR A 31 12.19 1.01 7.16
N LEU A 32 11.28 1.72 6.48
CA LEU A 32 11.32 1.89 5.02
C LEU A 32 12.69 2.42 4.55
N GLY A 33 13.25 3.40 5.28
CA GLY A 33 14.55 3.98 4.98
C GLY A 33 15.70 2.99 5.13
N ASP A 34 15.63 2.05 6.07
CA ASP A 34 16.61 0.96 6.16
C ASP A 34 16.53 0.07 4.93
N LEU A 35 15.33 -0.33 4.52
CA LEU A 35 15.15 -1.13 3.30
C LEU A 35 15.68 -0.42 2.06
N CYS A 36 15.37 0.88 1.88
CA CYS A 36 15.90 1.65 0.76
C CYS A 36 17.42 1.73 0.78
N ARG A 37 18.05 1.93 1.95
CA ARG A 37 19.53 1.88 2.07
C ARG A 37 20.09 0.51 1.68
N ILE A 38 19.45 -0.56 2.12
CA ILE A 38 19.88 -1.94 1.80
C ILE A 38 19.83 -2.18 0.29
N ILE A 39 18.73 -1.78 -0.36
CA ILE A 39 18.57 -1.87 -1.81
C ILE A 39 19.58 -0.97 -2.52
N ASP A 40 19.86 0.21 -1.97
CA ASP A 40 20.82 1.15 -2.55
C ASP A 40 22.24 0.57 -2.60
N HIS A 41 22.64 -0.15 -1.55
CA HIS A 41 23.95 -0.81 -1.43
C HIS A 41 23.98 -2.24 -1.98
N PHE A 42 22.95 -2.67 -2.72
CA PHE A 42 22.91 -4.03 -3.26
C PHE A 42 23.80 -4.17 -4.49
N GLU A 43 24.96 -4.81 -4.32
CA GLU A 43 25.99 -4.90 -5.37
C GLU A 43 25.89 -6.17 -6.25
N GLU A 44 25.19 -7.22 -5.80
CA GLU A 44 25.16 -8.51 -6.51
C GLU A 44 24.25 -8.51 -7.76
N MET A 45 23.35 -7.53 -7.88
CA MET A 45 22.48 -7.34 -9.04
C MET A 45 22.49 -5.85 -9.41
N ASP A 46 22.69 -5.54 -10.68
CA ASP A 46 22.64 -4.17 -11.14
C ASP A 46 21.22 -3.58 -11.03
N ARG A 47 21.14 -2.25 -10.88
CA ARG A 47 19.89 -1.52 -10.65
C ARG A 47 18.88 -1.71 -11.78
N GLU A 48 19.32 -1.83 -13.03
CA GLU A 48 18.44 -1.99 -14.19
C GLU A 48 17.76 -3.36 -14.16
N THR A 49 18.54 -4.42 -13.94
CA THR A 49 18.04 -5.79 -13.77
C THR A 49 17.09 -5.86 -12.58
N PHE A 50 17.43 -5.25 -11.44
CA PHE A 50 16.57 -5.30 -10.27
C PHE A 50 15.27 -4.52 -10.47
N SER A 51 15.34 -3.35 -11.12
CA SER A 51 14.16 -2.57 -11.50
C SER A 51 13.23 -3.36 -12.45
N ALA A 52 13.80 -4.08 -13.42
CA ALA A 52 13.05 -4.93 -14.33
C ALA A 52 12.37 -6.10 -13.61
N LEU A 53 13.06 -6.73 -12.64
CA LEU A 53 12.50 -7.80 -11.82
C LEU A 53 11.30 -7.32 -11.00
N LEU A 54 11.38 -6.09 -10.46
CA LEU A 54 10.32 -5.48 -9.66
C LEU A 54 9.24 -4.79 -10.50
N GLN A 55 9.43 -4.68 -11.82
CA GLN A 55 8.59 -3.89 -12.72
C GLN A 55 8.41 -2.43 -12.27
N CYS A 56 9.45 -1.86 -11.64
CA CYS A 56 9.41 -0.53 -11.05
C CYS A 56 10.79 0.15 -11.23
N PRO A 57 10.86 1.40 -11.74
CA PRO A 57 12.13 2.10 -11.87
C PRO A 57 12.62 2.53 -10.48
N LEU A 58 13.49 1.72 -9.85
CA LEU A 58 13.88 1.92 -8.44
C LEU A 58 14.60 3.24 -8.16
N GLU A 59 15.46 3.68 -9.09
CA GLU A 59 16.37 4.81 -8.88
C GLU A 59 15.68 6.08 -8.34
N PRO A 60 14.64 6.64 -9.00
CA PRO A 60 14.00 7.86 -8.51
C PRO A 60 13.35 7.70 -7.11
N PHE A 61 12.90 6.51 -6.74
CA PHE A 61 12.35 6.26 -5.40
C PHE A 61 13.44 6.22 -4.34
N LEU A 62 14.58 5.60 -4.65
CA LEU A 62 15.73 5.56 -3.75
C LEU A 62 16.31 6.95 -3.56
N GLU A 63 16.48 7.73 -4.63
CA GLU A 63 16.90 9.12 -4.58
C GLU A 63 15.97 9.94 -3.69
N GLU A 64 14.65 9.83 -3.86
CA GLU A 64 13.69 10.55 -3.02
C GLU A 64 13.78 10.12 -1.55
N CYS A 65 13.81 8.82 -1.27
CA CYS A 65 13.83 8.30 0.09
C CYS A 65 15.12 8.68 0.83
N LEU A 66 16.25 8.59 0.16
CA LEU A 66 17.59 8.76 0.73
C LEU A 66 18.10 10.20 0.67
N ARG A 67 17.39 11.12 0.02
CA ARG A 67 17.78 12.53 -0.02
C ARG A 67 18.02 13.11 1.38
N PRO A 68 19.03 13.97 1.57
CA PRO A 68 19.23 14.66 2.83
C PRO A 68 17.95 15.39 3.25
N ARG A 69 17.62 15.35 4.55
CA ARG A 69 16.48 16.12 5.05
C ARG A 69 16.82 17.61 4.97
N ASP A 70 15.97 18.40 4.33
CA ASP A 70 16.02 19.84 4.54
C ASP A 70 15.58 20.11 5.98
N ALA A 71 16.52 20.60 6.79
CA ALA A 71 16.34 20.78 8.23
C ALA A 71 15.20 21.78 8.50
N GLY A 72 14.00 21.27 8.81
CA GLY A 72 12.89 22.01 9.39
C GLY A 72 11.70 22.33 8.47
N THR A 73 11.70 21.95 7.20
CA THR A 73 10.61 22.28 6.25
C THR A 73 9.74 21.10 5.86
N GLU A 74 10.22 19.87 6.00
CA GLU A 74 9.49 18.67 5.55
C GLU A 74 8.76 18.00 6.72
N PRO A 75 7.42 18.03 6.74
CA PRO A 75 6.64 17.31 7.73
C PRO A 75 6.90 15.81 7.59
N GLY A 76 7.06 15.13 8.73
CA GLY A 76 6.97 13.67 8.75
C GLY A 76 5.52 13.25 8.49
N SER A 77 5.33 12.02 8.02
CA SER A 77 4.01 11.41 8.03
C SER A 77 3.49 11.23 9.46
N ASP A 78 2.18 11.44 9.66
CA ASP A 78 1.48 11.17 10.94
C ASP A 78 1.11 9.67 11.09
N LEU A 79 1.59 8.82 10.17
CA LEU A 79 1.43 7.38 10.27
C LEU A 79 2.36 6.82 11.36
N HIS A 80 1.94 5.71 11.96
CA HIS A 80 2.69 4.95 12.96
C HIS A 80 3.64 3.94 12.30
N TYR A 81 3.19 3.26 11.24
CA TYR A 81 3.98 2.26 10.49
C TYR A 81 3.39 1.99 9.11
N ILE A 82 4.16 1.31 8.26
CA ILE A 82 3.70 0.73 6.99
C ILE A 82 3.52 -0.77 7.21
N ARG A 83 2.38 -1.29 6.77
CA ARG A 83 1.98 -2.67 6.93
C ARG A 83 1.88 -3.37 5.59
N LEU A 84 2.38 -4.58 5.53
CA LEU A 84 2.15 -5.53 4.46
C LEU A 84 1.18 -6.60 4.96
N PHE A 85 0.14 -6.92 4.20
CA PHE A 85 -0.85 -7.92 4.60
C PHE A 85 -1.36 -8.70 3.39
N TRP A 86 -1.64 -9.98 3.61
CA TRP A 86 -2.22 -10.82 2.57
C TRP A 86 -3.74 -10.64 2.52
N GLU A 87 -4.26 -10.66 1.30
CA GLU A 87 -5.69 -10.74 1.05
C GLU A 87 -5.97 -11.78 -0.04
N CYS A 88 -6.98 -12.61 0.21
CA CYS A 88 -7.45 -13.59 -0.74
C CYS A 88 -8.89 -13.28 -1.12
N GLU A 89 -9.12 -13.02 -2.40
CA GLU A 89 -10.45 -12.95 -2.97
C GLU A 89 -10.80 -14.26 -3.67
N TYR A 90 -12.00 -14.79 -3.43
CA TYR A 90 -12.51 -15.95 -4.16
C TYR A 90 -13.79 -15.62 -4.93
N ASP A 91 -13.85 -16.07 -6.19
CA ASP A 91 -15.03 -15.91 -7.04
C ASP A 91 -15.99 -17.10 -6.88
N LEU A 92 -17.19 -16.83 -6.36
CA LEU A 92 -18.26 -17.82 -6.22
C LEU A 92 -19.03 -18.05 -7.54
N ARG A 93 -18.89 -17.18 -8.56
CA ARG A 93 -19.62 -17.32 -9.83
C ARG A 93 -19.17 -18.53 -10.63
N THR A 94 -17.95 -19.02 -10.38
CA THR A 94 -17.37 -20.15 -11.11
C THR A 94 -17.51 -21.48 -10.37
N GLU A 95 -18.66 -21.78 -9.74
CA GLU A 95 -18.93 -23.09 -9.10
C GLU A 95 -18.67 -24.28 -10.04
N THR A 96 -18.64 -24.06 -11.36
CA THR A 96 -18.35 -25.09 -12.38
C THR A 96 -16.87 -25.24 -12.74
N ARG A 97 -15.98 -24.35 -12.29
CA ARG A 97 -14.52 -24.47 -12.44
C ARG A 97 -13.90 -24.80 -11.09
N TRP A 98 -13.29 -25.97 -11.01
CA TRP A 98 -12.49 -26.38 -9.87
C TRP A 98 -11.01 -26.36 -10.24
N PRO A 99 -10.15 -25.66 -9.47
CA PRO A 99 -10.48 -24.79 -8.34
C PRO A 99 -11.18 -23.49 -8.77
N PRO A 100 -11.99 -22.85 -7.89
CA PRO A 100 -12.55 -21.53 -8.15
C PRO A 100 -11.42 -20.53 -8.43
N VAL A 101 -11.72 -19.49 -9.19
CA VAL A 101 -10.73 -18.42 -9.41
C VAL A 101 -10.51 -17.72 -8.08
N THR A 102 -9.29 -17.88 -7.54
CA THR A 102 -8.84 -17.20 -6.33
C THR A 102 -7.72 -16.24 -6.71
N SER A 103 -7.82 -15.00 -6.26
CA SER A 103 -6.77 -14.00 -6.41
C SER A 103 -6.17 -13.75 -5.04
N LEU A 104 -4.86 -13.98 -4.92
CA LEU A 104 -4.11 -13.78 -3.69
C LEU A 104 -3.15 -12.61 -3.90
N TRP A 105 -3.21 -11.62 -3.02
CA TRP A 105 -2.47 -10.36 -3.14
C TRP A 105 -1.76 -10.05 -1.83
N LEU A 106 -0.54 -9.52 -1.93
CA LEU A 106 0.16 -8.91 -0.81
C LEU A 106 0.00 -7.40 -0.96
N HIS A 107 -0.83 -6.81 -0.12
CA HIS A 107 -1.12 -5.38 -0.10
C HIS A 107 -0.17 -4.64 0.82
N VAL A 108 -0.05 -3.33 0.60
CA VAL A 108 0.70 -2.41 1.45
C VAL A 108 -0.23 -1.26 1.83
N ASP A 109 -0.30 -0.92 3.11
CA ASP A 109 -0.97 0.29 3.59
C ASP A 109 -0.20 0.98 4.72
N GLY A 110 -0.55 2.23 4.97
CA GLY A 110 -0.10 3.00 6.12
C GLY A 110 -1.08 2.83 7.27
N VAL A 111 -0.58 2.67 8.49
CA VAL A 111 -1.41 2.65 9.70
C VAL A 111 -1.13 3.88 10.54
N GLY A 112 -2.19 4.62 10.90
CA GLY A 112 -2.10 5.88 11.66
C GLY A 112 -3.22 6.06 12.68
N ASP A 113 -3.36 7.28 13.20
CA ASP A 113 -4.50 7.67 14.05
C ASP A 113 -5.80 7.80 13.25
N ILE A 114 -6.96 7.84 13.94
CA ILE A 114 -8.26 8.04 13.29
C ILE A 114 -8.33 9.48 12.76
N TRP A 115 -8.56 9.62 11.45
CA TRP A 115 -8.77 10.92 10.81
C TRP A 115 -9.90 11.70 11.51
N GLU A 116 -9.62 12.95 11.88
CA GLU A 116 -10.57 13.86 12.56
C GLU A 116 -11.95 13.91 11.90
N ASP A 117 -12.03 13.88 10.57
CA ASP A 117 -13.31 13.92 9.85
C ASP A 117 -14.18 12.66 10.06
N HIS A 118 -13.61 11.56 10.58
CA HIS A 118 -14.31 10.33 10.96
C HIS A 118 -14.62 10.25 12.48
N GLN A 119 -14.48 11.35 13.21
CA GLN A 119 -14.88 11.47 14.62
C GLN A 119 -16.21 12.24 14.76
N PRO A 120 -16.96 12.11 15.88
CA PRO A 120 -18.23 12.83 16.06
C PRO A 120 -18.14 14.33 15.75
N GLY A 121 -18.93 14.80 14.78
CA GLY A 121 -18.91 16.19 14.30
C GLY A 121 -18.04 16.45 13.06
N GLY A 122 -17.24 15.46 12.62
CA GLY A 122 -16.48 15.49 11.39
C GLY A 122 -17.34 15.29 10.14
N ARG A 123 -16.80 15.67 8.97
CA ARG A 123 -17.56 15.65 7.70
C ARG A 123 -17.97 14.24 7.24
N PHE A 124 -17.19 13.23 7.59
CA PHE A 124 -17.35 11.83 7.16
C PHE A 124 -17.74 10.90 8.31
N TYR A 125 -18.17 11.47 9.44
CA TYR A 125 -18.66 10.70 10.59
C TYR A 125 -20.08 10.18 10.34
N GLU A 126 -20.25 8.88 10.58
CA GLU A 126 -21.56 8.20 10.54
C GLU A 126 -21.80 7.52 11.88
N GLU A 127 -22.91 7.85 12.53
CA GLU A 127 -23.22 7.35 13.87
C GLU A 127 -23.40 5.81 13.87
N GLY A 128 -22.68 5.14 14.77
CA GLY A 128 -22.67 3.68 14.89
C GLY A 128 -21.70 2.96 13.95
N ARG A 129 -20.98 3.68 13.08
CA ARG A 129 -19.91 3.11 12.26
C ARG A 129 -18.62 3.02 13.08
N ASP A 130 -18.09 1.81 13.25
CA ASP A 130 -16.81 1.59 13.93
C ASP A 130 -15.64 1.93 12.99
N CYS A 131 -15.13 3.15 13.12
CA CYS A 131 -13.97 3.62 12.37
C CYS A 131 -12.63 3.19 13.01
N SER A 132 -12.63 2.48 14.15
CA SER A 132 -11.39 2.03 14.80
C SER A 132 -10.62 1.00 13.95
N GLN A 133 -11.30 0.32 13.02
CA GLN A 133 -10.70 -0.57 12.03
C GLN A 133 -10.30 0.13 10.72
N CYS A 134 -10.62 1.42 10.57
CA CYS A 134 -10.49 2.17 9.31
C CYS A 134 -9.18 2.98 9.18
N ASN A 135 -8.22 2.84 10.08
CA ASN A 135 -6.99 3.65 10.01
C ASN A 135 -5.95 3.09 9.03
N ARG A 136 -6.42 2.65 7.87
CA ARG A 136 -5.60 2.18 6.75
C ARG A 136 -5.56 3.31 5.74
N TYR A 137 -4.35 3.76 5.44
CA TYR A 137 -4.12 4.89 4.56
C TYR A 137 -3.34 4.43 3.34
N ALA A 138 -3.77 4.91 2.18
CA ALA A 138 -2.96 4.93 0.98
C ALA A 138 -1.60 5.59 1.27
N VAL A 139 -0.51 4.96 0.85
CA VAL A 139 0.87 5.48 1.00
C VAL A 139 1.43 6.01 -0.32
N GLU A 140 0.85 5.59 -1.45
CA GLU A 140 1.29 5.84 -2.82
C GLU A 140 1.25 7.31 -3.24
N MET A 141 0.48 8.15 -2.55
CA MET A 141 0.44 9.60 -2.75
C MET A 141 1.35 10.39 -1.80
N THR A 142 2.03 9.69 -0.87
CA THR A 142 2.92 10.32 0.11
C THR A 142 4.37 10.23 -0.35
N PRO A 143 5.13 11.34 -0.31
CA PRO A 143 6.54 11.31 -0.64
C PRO A 143 7.37 10.37 0.24
N LEU A 144 8.31 9.62 -0.35
CA LEU A 144 9.07 8.61 0.37
C LEU A 144 9.94 9.21 1.48
N TYR A 145 10.47 10.43 1.30
CA TYR A 145 11.22 11.12 2.36
C TYR A 145 10.38 11.34 3.64
N ALA A 146 9.06 11.47 3.51
CA ALA A 146 8.14 11.61 4.63
C ALA A 146 7.81 10.26 5.27
N LEU A 147 7.91 9.15 4.52
CA LEU A 147 7.62 7.79 4.97
C LEU A 147 8.84 7.03 5.50
N ARG A 148 10.07 7.41 5.12
CA ARG A 148 11.30 6.63 5.38
C ARG A 148 11.59 6.26 6.83
N HIS A 149 11.02 7.02 7.77
CA HIS A 149 11.20 6.81 9.20
C HIS A 149 10.19 5.80 9.78
N LEU A 150 9.16 5.44 9.01
CA LEU A 150 8.11 4.53 9.44
C LEU A 150 8.63 3.09 9.51
N PRO A 151 8.37 2.37 10.60
CA PRO A 151 8.63 0.94 10.70
C PRO A 151 7.87 0.16 9.63
N LEU A 152 8.46 -0.95 9.18
CA LEU A 152 7.77 -1.95 8.36
C LEU A 152 7.21 -3.08 9.24
N ARG A 153 6.02 -3.57 8.91
CA ARG A 153 5.35 -4.68 9.60
C ARG A 153 4.69 -5.62 8.61
N ILE A 154 4.73 -6.93 8.89
CA ILE A 154 3.93 -7.93 8.17
C ILE A 154 2.81 -8.37 9.10
N ASP A 155 1.57 -8.31 8.62
CA ASP A 155 0.41 -8.78 9.35
C ASP A 155 0.45 -10.32 9.41
N PRO A 156 0.37 -10.94 10.61
CA PRO A 156 0.36 -12.39 10.73
C PRO A 156 -0.96 -13.03 10.29
N VAL A 157 -1.97 -12.23 9.95
CA VAL A 157 -3.30 -12.66 9.54
C VAL A 157 -3.57 -12.28 8.09
N MET A 158 -4.16 -13.21 7.34
CA MET A 158 -4.71 -13.00 6.01
C MET A 158 -6.23 -13.01 6.09
N THR A 159 -6.87 -12.05 5.45
CA THR A 159 -8.33 -12.02 5.28
C THR A 159 -8.71 -12.68 3.96
N VAL A 160 -9.62 -13.66 4.02
CA VAL A 160 -10.23 -14.32 2.87
C VAL A 160 -11.65 -13.79 2.71
N ARG A 161 -11.94 -13.17 1.56
CA ARG A 161 -13.24 -12.56 1.30
C ARG A 161 -13.81 -12.96 -0.06
N PRO A 162 -15.15 -13.02 -0.19
CA PRO A 162 -15.78 -13.20 -1.50
C PRO A 162 -15.51 -11.97 -2.38
N SER A 163 -15.39 -12.19 -3.70
CA SER A 163 -15.26 -11.09 -4.66
C SER A 163 -16.42 -10.11 -4.52
N LEU A 164 -16.11 -8.80 -4.57
CA LEU A 164 -17.04 -7.67 -4.42
C LEU A 164 -18.22 -7.67 -5.42
N THR A 165 -18.18 -8.52 -6.45
CA THR A 165 -19.20 -8.60 -7.50
C THR A 165 -20.48 -9.34 -7.08
N LEU A 166 -20.55 -9.88 -5.87
CA LEU A 166 -21.74 -10.53 -5.32
C LEU A 166 -22.22 -9.78 -4.09
N GLU A 167 -23.54 -9.56 -3.98
CA GLU A 167 -24.23 -9.24 -2.72
C GLU A 167 -24.16 -10.44 -1.77
N SER A 168 -22.95 -10.87 -1.46
CA SER A 168 -22.71 -12.08 -0.74
C SER A 168 -22.83 -11.75 0.75
N ARG A 169 -23.79 -12.38 1.42
CA ARG A 169 -23.95 -12.33 2.90
C ARG A 169 -22.84 -13.09 3.62
N HIS A 170 -21.75 -13.46 2.94
CA HIS A 170 -20.69 -14.25 3.51
C HIS A 170 -19.78 -13.36 4.35
N THR A 171 -19.50 -13.84 5.55
CA THR A 171 -18.57 -13.20 6.47
C THR A 171 -17.13 -13.49 6.00
N PRO A 172 -16.24 -12.48 5.95
CA PRO A 172 -14.82 -12.70 5.74
C PRO A 172 -14.26 -13.70 6.76
N LEU A 173 -13.24 -14.46 6.35
CA LEU A 173 -12.55 -15.40 7.22
C LEU A 173 -11.10 -14.96 7.41
N ASP A 174 -10.69 -14.81 8.66
CA ASP A 174 -9.30 -14.54 9.01
C ASP A 174 -8.56 -15.86 9.29
N ILE A 175 -7.45 -16.08 8.60
CA ILE A 175 -6.59 -17.26 8.76
C ILE A 175 -5.12 -16.84 8.90
N PRO A 176 -4.23 -17.72 9.40
CA PRO A 176 -2.80 -17.42 9.43
C PRO A 176 -2.29 -17.04 8.04
N ALA A 177 -1.58 -15.91 7.96
CA ALA A 177 -0.96 -15.45 6.73
C ALA A 177 0.16 -16.42 6.28
N PRO A 178 0.33 -16.64 4.97
CA PRO A 178 1.53 -17.29 4.47
C PRO A 178 2.77 -16.43 4.73
N ASP A 179 3.93 -17.07 4.80
CA ASP A 179 5.20 -16.36 4.90
C ASP A 179 5.43 -15.46 3.67
N VAL A 180 6.02 -14.29 3.91
CA VAL A 180 6.42 -13.33 2.87
C VAL A 180 7.89 -13.55 2.55
N THR A 181 8.25 -13.65 1.27
CA THR A 181 9.66 -13.66 0.86
C THR A 181 10.22 -12.25 0.74
N LEU A 182 11.54 -12.10 0.74
CA LEU A 182 12.17 -10.79 0.62
C LEU A 182 11.82 -10.10 -0.70
N LEU A 183 11.79 -10.85 -1.81
CA LEU A 183 11.37 -10.34 -3.10
C LEU A 183 9.90 -9.90 -3.09
N GLN A 184 9.01 -10.66 -2.46
CA GLN A 184 7.60 -10.28 -2.34
C GLN A 184 7.42 -9.00 -1.52
N LEU A 185 8.15 -8.85 -0.42
CA LEU A 185 8.15 -7.64 0.40
C LEU A 185 8.57 -6.42 -0.42
N ILE A 186 9.71 -6.51 -1.12
CA ILE A 186 10.24 -5.41 -1.93
C ILE A 186 9.28 -5.11 -3.09
N HIS A 187 8.84 -6.13 -3.82
CA HIS A 187 7.92 -5.98 -4.94
C HIS A 187 6.61 -5.34 -4.52
N ALA A 188 5.92 -5.85 -3.50
CA ALA A 188 4.63 -5.31 -3.05
C ALA A 188 4.75 -3.83 -2.66
N LEU A 189 5.81 -3.48 -1.92
CA LEU A 189 6.06 -2.11 -1.48
C LEU A 189 6.31 -1.15 -2.63
N PHE A 190 7.21 -1.48 -3.56
CA PHE A 190 7.52 -0.60 -4.69
C PHE A 190 6.42 -0.60 -5.75
N TRP A 191 5.67 -1.70 -5.90
CA TRP A 191 4.44 -1.72 -6.68
C TRP A 191 3.45 -0.68 -6.16
N GLU A 192 3.12 -0.72 -4.86
CA GLU A 192 2.19 0.21 -4.23
C GLU A 192 2.68 1.66 -4.38
N LEU A 193 3.94 1.94 -4.02
CA LEU A 193 4.50 3.29 -4.11
C LEU A 193 4.58 3.83 -5.54
N SER A 194 4.57 2.96 -6.55
CA SER A 194 4.61 3.32 -7.97
C SER A 194 3.23 3.40 -8.63
N PHE A 195 2.14 3.27 -7.87
CA PHE A 195 0.78 3.26 -8.42
C PHE A 195 0.47 4.51 -9.27
N PHE A 196 1.01 5.67 -8.89
CA PHE A 196 0.91 6.93 -9.63
C PHE A 196 2.15 7.26 -10.47
N GLY A 197 2.92 6.24 -10.85
CA GLY A 197 4.18 6.38 -11.59
C GLY A 197 5.36 6.71 -10.69
N THR A 198 6.34 7.41 -11.25
CA THR A 198 7.53 7.90 -10.54
C THR A 198 7.17 8.97 -9.49
N PRO A 199 8.06 9.26 -8.51
CA PRO A 199 7.84 10.34 -7.55
C PRO A 199 7.48 11.70 -8.18
N GLU A 200 8.04 12.03 -9.34
CA GLU A 200 7.71 13.26 -10.09
C GLU A 200 6.27 13.23 -10.64
N GLU A 201 5.87 12.11 -11.26
CA GLU A 201 4.51 11.92 -11.80
C GLU A 201 3.44 11.88 -10.69
N ARG A 202 3.75 11.22 -9.57
CA ARG A 202 2.93 11.24 -8.35
C ARG A 202 2.72 12.66 -7.85
N ASP A 203 3.79 13.45 -7.74
CA ASP A 203 3.73 14.81 -7.24
C ASP A 203 2.94 15.74 -8.18
N ALA A 204 3.10 15.59 -9.50
CA ALA A 204 2.29 16.29 -10.49
C ALA A 204 0.80 15.94 -10.34
N THR A 205 0.48 14.64 -10.26
CA THR A 205 -0.90 14.15 -10.05
C THR A 205 -1.51 14.71 -8.77
N ARG A 206 -0.75 14.69 -7.66
CA ARG A 206 -1.18 15.27 -6.39
C ARG A 206 -1.50 16.76 -6.51
N ASP A 207 -0.67 17.52 -7.21
CA ASP A 207 -0.87 18.96 -7.38
C ASP A 207 -2.07 19.27 -8.29
N GLU A 208 -2.31 18.47 -9.33
CA GLU A 208 -3.52 18.52 -10.16
C GLU A 208 -4.79 18.29 -9.33
N LEU A 209 -4.81 17.23 -8.50
CA LEU A 209 -5.94 16.94 -7.62
C LEU A 209 -6.18 18.07 -6.61
N ARG A 210 -5.12 18.64 -6.02
CA ARG A 210 -5.22 19.79 -5.11
C ARG A 210 -5.79 21.02 -5.81
N GLN A 211 -5.40 21.27 -7.06
CA GLN A 211 -5.97 22.37 -7.84
C GLN A 211 -7.45 22.12 -8.14
N GLN A 212 -7.82 20.88 -8.49
CA GLN A 212 -9.22 20.51 -8.72
C GLN A 212 -10.07 20.74 -7.48
N VAL A 213 -9.61 20.32 -6.29
CA VAL A 213 -10.30 20.59 -5.02
C VAL A 213 -10.51 22.10 -4.81
N LYS A 214 -9.49 22.92 -5.05
CA LYS A 214 -9.61 24.39 -4.92
C LYS A 214 -10.66 24.97 -5.87
N ARG A 215 -10.73 24.51 -7.12
CA ARG A 215 -11.73 24.97 -8.10
C ARG A 215 -13.15 24.54 -7.70
N ILE A 216 -13.30 23.33 -7.16
CA ILE A 216 -14.55 22.84 -6.59
C ILE A 216 -15.00 23.74 -5.43
N ASP A 217 -14.12 24.03 -4.48
CA ASP A 217 -14.42 24.86 -3.32
C ASP A 217 -14.74 26.32 -3.72
N ALA A 218 -14.11 26.81 -4.79
CA ALA A 218 -14.40 28.12 -5.38
C ALA A 218 -15.73 28.17 -6.16
N GLY A 219 -16.38 27.03 -6.38
CA GLY A 219 -17.61 26.92 -7.19
C GLY A 219 -17.38 27.09 -8.69
N GLU A 220 -16.13 26.94 -9.16
CA GLU A 220 -15.76 27.03 -10.58
C GLU A 220 -16.10 25.75 -11.35
N GLU A 221 -16.16 24.61 -10.65
CA GLU A 221 -16.52 23.32 -11.22
C GLU A 221 -18.02 23.03 -11.05
N ARG A 222 -18.66 22.54 -12.12
CA ARG A 222 -20.06 22.10 -12.05
C ARG A 222 -20.12 20.71 -11.42
N LEU A 223 -20.52 20.66 -10.16
CA LEU A 223 -20.87 19.40 -9.51
C LEU A 223 -22.27 18.96 -9.93
N ILE A 224 -22.44 17.65 -10.16
CA ILE A 224 -23.74 17.03 -10.35
C ILE A 224 -24.11 16.22 -9.10
N PRO A 225 -25.37 16.24 -8.65
CA PRO A 225 -25.81 15.36 -7.57
C PRO A 225 -25.60 13.89 -7.93
N LEU A 226 -25.21 13.06 -6.95
CA LEU A 226 -24.97 11.63 -7.17
C LEU A 226 -26.18 10.90 -7.78
N GLU A 227 -27.39 11.27 -7.36
CA GLU A 227 -28.63 10.69 -7.92
C GLU A 227 -28.84 11.02 -9.40
N GLU A 228 -28.45 12.23 -9.83
CA GLU A 228 -28.49 12.60 -11.26
C GLU A 228 -27.45 11.80 -12.05
N PHE A 229 -26.25 11.62 -11.49
CA PHE A 229 -25.20 10.82 -12.12
C PHE A 229 -25.62 9.35 -12.28
N ARG A 230 -26.15 8.72 -11.22
CA ARG A 230 -26.64 7.33 -11.24
C ARG A 230 -27.68 7.12 -12.32
N LYS A 231 -28.66 8.02 -12.42
CA LYS A 231 -29.71 7.95 -13.44
C LYS A 231 -29.15 7.97 -14.86
N LYS A 232 -28.15 8.82 -15.14
CA LYS A 232 -27.50 8.87 -16.47
C LYS A 232 -26.77 7.56 -16.79
N LEU A 233 -26.08 7.00 -15.80
CA LEU A 233 -25.37 5.74 -15.97
C LEU A 233 -26.32 4.58 -16.33
N ASP A 234 -27.47 4.51 -15.64
CA ASP A 234 -28.51 3.50 -15.90
C ASP A 234 -29.14 3.66 -17.29
N GLU A 235 -29.33 4.90 -17.76
CA GLU A 235 -29.84 5.21 -19.10
C GLU A 235 -28.85 4.86 -20.23
N GLU A 236 -27.54 4.93 -19.98
CA GLU A 236 -26.49 4.58 -20.95
C GLU A 236 -26.17 3.07 -21.00
N THR A 237 -26.52 2.33 -19.94
CA THR A 237 -26.28 0.88 -19.83
C THR A 237 -27.51 0.01 -20.08
N SER A 238 -28.68 0.61 -20.35
CA SER A 238 -29.94 -0.05 -20.73
C SER A 238 -30.14 -0.11 -22.25
#